data_AF-A0A924SW39-F1
#
_entry.id   AF-A0A924SW39-F1
#
_cell.length_a   1.000
_cell.length_b   1.000
_cell.length_c   1.000
_cell.angle_alpha   90.00
_cell.angle_beta   90.00
_cell.angle_gamma   90.00
#
_symmetry.space_group_name_H-M   'P 1'
#
loop_
_entity.id
_entity.type
_entity.pdbx_description
1 polymer ?
#
loop_
_entity_poly.entity_id
_entity_poly.type
_entity_poly.pdbx_seq_one_letter_code
_entity_poly.pdbx_strand_id
1 'polypeptide(L)'
;MDYAMKKGVSLSTLRRHIKTNKVQYKVEDGRYLLFVTESFKKGDLPPAGNIREEALRNDNHQSSSGEVRNLKNPNTSNDASSAALTQKVRKLETELHRAQEEIAEMKMLIALYEEKISGPRFNN
;
A
#
# COMPACT_ATOMS: atom_id res chain seq x y z
N MET A 1 0.58 -10.64 14.99
CA MET A 1 -0.22 -10.72 13.75
C MET A 1 -1.72 -10.56 14.05
N ASP A 2 -2.15 -10.83 15.27
CA ASP A 2 -3.54 -11.12 15.63
C ASP A 2 -4.48 -9.90 15.55
N TYR A 3 -3.97 -8.69 15.79
CA TYR A 3 -4.78 -7.47 15.73
C TYR A 3 -5.28 -7.16 14.31
N ALA A 4 -4.43 -7.34 13.29
CA ALA A 4 -4.77 -7.09 11.89
C ALA A 4 -5.87 -8.04 11.40
N MET A 5 -5.73 -9.33 11.74
CA MET A 5 -6.69 -10.38 11.40
C MET A 5 -8.01 -10.20 12.14
N LYS A 6 -7.97 -9.94 13.46
CA LYS A 6 -9.17 -9.68 14.28
C LYS A 6 -9.96 -8.46 13.80
N LYS A 7 -9.29 -7.48 13.17
CA LYS A 7 -9.90 -6.24 12.68
C LYS A 7 -10.18 -6.24 11.17
N GLY A 8 -9.80 -7.29 10.43
CA GLY A 8 -9.96 -7.33 8.97
C GLY A 8 -9.16 -6.25 8.24
N VAL A 9 -8.06 -5.76 8.82
CA VAL A 9 -7.22 -4.71 8.22
C VAL A 9 -5.87 -5.29 7.80
N SER A 10 -5.32 -4.82 6.68
CA SER A 10 -3.99 -5.23 6.25
C SER A 10 -2.92 -4.81 7.26
N LEU A 11 -1.80 -5.53 7.31
CA LEU A 11 -0.64 -5.16 8.14
C LEU A 11 -0.09 -3.77 7.77
N SER A 12 -0.16 -3.39 6.49
CA SER A 12 0.25 -2.06 6.02
C SER A 12 -0.67 -0.97 6.58
N THR A 13 -1.97 -1.22 6.65
CA THR A 13 -2.95 -0.34 7.30
C THR A 13 -2.66 -0.23 8.80
N LEU A 14 -2.38 -1.35 9.47
CA LEU A 14 -2.02 -1.36 10.89
C LEU A 14 -0.74 -0.56 11.16
N ARG A 15 0.32 -0.79 10.37
CA ARG A 15 1.57 -0.01 10.44
C ARG A 15 1.32 1.47 10.25
N ARG A 16 0.46 1.85 9.30
CA ARG A 16 0.08 3.25 9.10
C ARG A 16 -0.62 3.83 10.31
N HIS A 17 -1.54 3.09 10.94
CA HIS A 17 -2.24 3.54 12.15
C HIS A 17 -1.31 3.76 13.34
N ILE A 18 -0.32 2.87 13.50
CA ILE A 18 0.77 3.01 14.48
C ILE A 18 1.55 4.31 14.20
N LYS A 19 1.93 4.55 12.94
CA LYS A 19 2.66 5.77 12.54
C LYS A 19 1.88 7.06 12.74
N THR A 20 0.55 7.02 12.58
CA THR A 20 -0.32 8.19 12.76
C THR A 20 -0.89 8.33 14.17
N ASN A 21 -0.36 7.59 15.15
CA ASN A 21 -0.84 7.57 16.54
C ASN A 21 -2.35 7.35 16.70
N LYS A 22 -2.96 6.60 15.77
CA LYS A 22 -4.40 6.26 15.82
C LYS A 22 -4.69 5.05 16.71
N VAL A 23 -3.66 4.31 17.09
CA VAL A 23 -3.76 3.15 17.96
C VAL A 23 -2.66 3.27 19.01
N GLN A 24 -3.00 3.05 20.27
CA GLN A 24 -2.01 3.01 21.34
C GLN A 24 -1.18 1.73 21.20
N TYR A 25 0.14 1.88 21.18
CA TYR A 25 1.07 0.77 21.05
C TYR A 25 2.25 0.94 22.01
N LYS A 26 2.86 -0.19 22.36
CA LYS A 26 4.15 -0.27 23.05
C LYS A 26 5.07 -1.17 22.23
N VAL A 27 6.37 -0.87 22.25
CA VAL A 27 7.39 -1.74 21.65
C VAL A 27 8.09 -2.47 22.79
N GLU A 28 8.07 -3.80 22.76
CA GLU A 28 8.84 -4.68 23.66
C GLU A 28 9.55 -5.73 22.82
N ASP A 29 10.86 -5.91 23.00
CA ASP A 29 11.69 -6.89 22.27
C ASP A 29 11.54 -6.84 20.73
N GLY A 30 11.40 -5.62 20.19
CA GLY A 30 11.19 -5.40 18.75
C GLY A 30 9.80 -5.77 18.25
N ARG A 31 8.85 -6.07 19.14
CA ARG A 31 7.45 -6.42 18.82
C ARG A 31 6.51 -5.29 19.23
N TYR A 32 5.53 -5.00 18.38
CA TYR A 32 4.46 -4.04 18.68
C TYR A 32 3.34 -4.73 19.46
N LEU A 33 3.18 -4.33 20.72
CA LEU A 33 2.04 -4.66 21.56
C LEU A 33 0.98 -3.57 21.41
N LEU A 34 -0.21 -3.96 20.99
CA LEU A 34 -1.32 -3.03 20.73
C LEU A 34 -2.27 -3.05 21.93
N PHE A 35 -2.51 -1.89 22.54
CA PHE A 35 -3.50 -1.77 23.60
C PHE A 35 -4.89 -1.68 22.96
N VAL A 36 -5.62 -2.80 22.99
CA VAL A 36 -7.01 -2.82 22.55
C VAL A 36 -7.89 -2.28 23.67
N THR A 37 -7.95 -0.95 23.82
CA THR A 37 -9.06 -0.33 24.56
C THR A 37 -10.29 -0.44 23.67
N GLU A 38 -11.19 -1.37 23.99
CA GLU A 38 -12.45 -1.55 23.27
C GLU A 38 -13.31 -0.30 23.42
N SER A 39 -13.15 0.68 22.53
CA SER A 39 -13.89 1.93 22.66
C SER A 39 -14.16 2.64 21.33
N PHE A 40 -14.38 1.97 20.18
CA PHE A 40 -14.59 2.73 18.94
C PHE A 40 -15.72 2.20 18.05
N LYS A 41 -16.63 3.15 17.73
CA LYS A 41 -17.93 2.99 17.09
C LYS A 41 -17.79 2.54 15.64
N LYS A 42 -18.78 1.74 15.20
CA LYS A 42 -18.89 1.05 13.90
C LYS A 42 -18.97 1.97 12.65
N GLY A 43 -18.65 3.26 12.76
CA GLY A 43 -18.91 4.28 11.74
C GLY A 43 -17.69 4.96 11.10
N ASP A 44 -16.49 4.85 11.68
CA ASP A 44 -15.33 5.66 11.26
C ASP A 44 -14.35 4.95 10.30
N LEU A 45 -14.75 3.81 9.70
CA LEU A 45 -13.92 3.10 8.72
C LEU A 45 -14.45 3.32 7.29
N PRO A 46 -13.59 3.70 6.33
CA PRO A 46 -13.97 3.63 4.92
C PRO A 46 -14.24 2.17 4.52
N PRO A 47 -15.16 1.93 3.57
CA PRO A 47 -15.49 0.59 3.11
C PRO A 47 -14.22 -0.10 2.65
N ALA A 48 -14.00 -1.31 3.18
CA ALA A 48 -12.89 -2.17 2.81
C ALA A 48 -12.87 -2.30 1.28
N GLY A 49 -11.80 -1.81 0.66
CA GLY A 49 -11.59 -1.96 -0.77
C GLY A 49 -11.60 -3.43 -1.14
N ASN A 50 -12.49 -3.77 -2.07
CA ASN A 50 -12.77 -5.10 -2.60
C ASN A 50 -11.50 -5.93 -2.83
N ILE A 51 -11.37 -7.03 -2.09
CA ILE A 51 -10.56 -8.17 -2.47
C ILE A 51 -11.29 -8.82 -3.65
N ARG A 52 -10.84 -8.63 -4.89
CA ARG A 52 -11.31 -9.43 -6.03
C ARG A 52 -10.71 -10.82 -5.90
N GLU A 53 -11.49 -11.68 -5.29
CA GLU A 53 -11.42 -13.13 -5.35
C GLU A 53 -11.81 -13.57 -6.77
N GLU A 54 -10.84 -13.59 -7.69
CA GLU A 54 -11.02 -14.26 -8.99
C GLU A 54 -10.54 -15.71 -8.87
N ALA A 55 -11.41 -16.52 -8.27
CA ALA A 55 -11.43 -17.95 -8.48
C ALA A 55 -12.13 -18.23 -9.83
N LEU A 56 -11.41 -18.95 -10.71
CA LEU A 56 -11.94 -19.97 -11.63
C LEU A 56 -13.39 -19.78 -12.12
N ARG A 57 -13.61 -19.22 -13.32
CA ARG A 57 -14.70 -19.63 -14.24
C ARG A 57 -14.35 -19.45 -15.73
N ASN A 58 -14.40 -20.60 -16.40
CA ASN A 58 -14.38 -20.99 -17.81
C ASN A 58 -14.89 -20.06 -18.93
N ASP A 59 -14.27 -20.34 -20.10
CA ASP A 59 -14.81 -20.56 -21.45
C ASP A 59 -15.60 -19.47 -22.20
N ASN A 60 -14.93 -18.98 -23.26
CA ASN A 60 -15.36 -19.04 -24.67
C ASN A 60 -16.86 -18.82 -24.99
N HIS A 61 -17.19 -17.67 -25.60
CA HIS A 61 -18.11 -17.67 -26.74
C HIS A 61 -17.92 -16.44 -27.65
N GLN A 62 -17.98 -16.76 -28.94
CA GLN A 62 -17.72 -15.99 -30.14
C GLN A 62 -18.89 -15.04 -30.49
N SER A 63 -18.54 -13.88 -31.07
CA SER A 63 -19.25 -13.07 -32.07
C SER A 63 -20.79 -12.95 -32.04
N SER A 64 -21.30 -11.72 -31.98
CA SER A 64 -22.28 -11.24 -32.99
C SER A 64 -22.44 -9.72 -32.99
N SER A 65 -22.35 -9.17 -34.19
CA SER A 65 -22.83 -7.87 -34.68
C SER A 65 -24.22 -7.46 -34.19
N GLY A 66 -24.41 -6.16 -33.90
CA GLY A 66 -25.73 -5.56 -33.71
C GLY A 66 -25.62 -4.12 -33.20
N GLU A 67 -25.96 -3.17 -34.08
CA GLU A 67 -26.28 -1.77 -33.78
C GLU A 67 -27.01 -1.55 -32.44
N VAL A 68 -26.81 -0.36 -31.84
CA VAL A 68 -27.87 0.62 -31.47
C VAL A 68 -27.31 1.66 -30.48
N ARG A 69 -27.14 2.88 -31.01
CA ARG A 69 -27.44 4.20 -30.39
C ARG A 69 -26.80 4.57 -29.04
N ASN A 70 -25.85 5.50 -29.12
CA ASN A 70 -25.83 6.79 -28.43
C ASN A 70 -26.54 6.88 -27.06
N LEU A 71 -25.78 6.76 -25.97
CA LEU A 71 -25.98 7.58 -24.78
C LEU A 71 -24.67 8.30 -24.44
N LYS A 72 -24.51 9.49 -25.02
CA LYS A 72 -23.69 10.56 -24.46
C LYS A 72 -24.29 10.90 -23.09
N ASN A 73 -23.68 10.41 -22.02
CA ASN A 73 -24.07 10.71 -20.65
C ASN A 73 -23.30 11.95 -20.16
N PRO A 74 -23.95 13.10 -19.90
CA PRO A 74 -23.28 14.29 -19.40
C PRO A 74 -23.24 14.25 -17.86
N ASN A 75 -22.30 13.50 -17.28
CA ASN A 75 -21.95 13.60 -15.86
C ASN A 75 -20.57 14.26 -15.72
N THR A 76 -20.50 15.54 -16.10
CA THR A 76 -19.28 16.38 -16.19
C THR A 76 -18.83 16.98 -14.84
N SER A 77 -19.02 16.29 -13.71
CA SER A 77 -18.58 16.76 -12.39
C SER A 77 -17.49 15.90 -11.74
N ASN A 78 -17.29 14.67 -12.20
CA ASN A 78 -16.28 13.75 -11.66
C ASN A 78 -14.93 13.80 -12.39
N ASP A 79 -14.88 14.37 -13.59
CA ASP A 79 -13.68 14.35 -14.45
C ASP A 79 -12.54 15.19 -13.88
N ALA A 80 -12.84 16.33 -13.26
CA ALA A 80 -11.83 17.18 -12.62
C ALA A 80 -11.19 16.49 -11.39
N SER A 81 -11.99 15.77 -10.60
CA SER A 81 -11.50 15.03 -9.44
C SER A 81 -10.69 13.79 -9.85
N SER A 82 -11.15 13.09 -10.89
CA SER A 82 -10.44 11.95 -11.49
C SER A 82 -9.08 12.36 -12.08
N ALA A 83 -9.03 13.49 -12.79
CA ALA A 83 -7.80 14.04 -13.35
C ALA A 83 -6.80 14.43 -12.25
N ALA A 84 -7.25 15.10 -11.19
CA ALA A 84 -6.41 15.47 -10.04
C ALA A 84 -5.86 14.23 -9.33
N LEU A 85 -6.67 13.18 -9.18
CA LEU A 85 -6.23 11.92 -8.58
C LEU A 85 -5.17 11.23 -9.45
N THR A 86 -5.38 11.20 -10.76
CA THR A 86 -4.42 10.64 -11.74
C THR A 86 -3.09 11.39 -11.71
N GLN A 87 -3.13 12.72 -11.62
CA GLN A 87 -1.92 13.54 -11.49
C GLN A 87 -1.18 13.24 -10.18
N LYS A 88 -1.92 13.07 -9.08
CA LYS A 88 -1.33 12.71 -7.78
C LYS A 88 -0.68 11.33 -7.81
N VAL A 89 -1.30 10.35 -8.46
CA VAL A 89 -0.71 9.02 -8.66
C VAL A 89 0.61 9.11 -9.41
N ARG A 90 0.64 9.79 -10.56
CA ARG A 90 1.88 9.99 -11.34
C ARG A 90 2.99 10.67 -10.55
N LYS A 91 2.64 11.69 -9.76
CA LYS A 91 3.60 12.38 -8.88
C LYS A 91 4.17 11.42 -7.84
N LEU A 92 3.32 10.66 -7.16
CA LEU A 92 3.74 9.69 -6.15
C LEU A 92 4.59 8.57 -6.75
N GLU A 93 4.26 8.09 -7.95
CA GLU A 93 5.07 7.10 -8.68
C GLU A 93 6.47 7.64 -8.99
N THR A 94 6.55 8.90 -9.40
CA THR A 94 7.84 9.56 -9.68
C THR A 94 8.68 9.74 -8.41
N GLU A 95 8.05 10.19 -7.32
CA GLU A 95 8.71 10.33 -6.01
C GLU A 95 9.17 8.97 -5.47
N LEU A 96 8.36 7.93 -5.64
CA LEU A 96 8.69 6.56 -5.25
C LEU A 96 9.92 6.08 -6.03
N HIS A 97 9.92 6.23 -7.36
CA HIS A 97 11.03 5.80 -8.20
C HIS A 97 12.34 6.50 -7.81
N ARG A 98 12.30 7.83 -7.64
CA ARG A 98 13.45 8.60 -7.18
C ARG A 98 13.98 8.13 -5.82
N ALA A 99 13.08 7.88 -4.86
CA ALA A 99 13.49 7.39 -3.55
C ALA A 99 14.13 5.98 -3.62
N GLN A 100 13.70 5.13 -4.56
CA GLN A 100 14.31 3.82 -4.78
C GLN A 100 15.74 3.94 -5.34
N GLU A 101 15.98 4.88 -6.25
CA GLU A 101 17.32 5.18 -6.77
C GLU A 101 18.27 5.67 -5.67
N GLU A 102 17.83 6.63 -4.86
CA GLU A 102 18.60 7.15 -3.72
C GLU A 102 18.94 6.02 -2.72
N ILE A 103 17.98 5.13 -2.43
CA ILE A 103 18.21 3.96 -1.57
C ILE A 103 19.24 3.00 -2.19
N ALA A 104 19.18 2.77 -3.51
CA ALA A 104 20.11 1.89 -4.19
C ALA A 104 21.54 2.43 -4.14
N GLU A 105 21.71 3.73 -4.38
CA GLU A 105 23.00 4.42 -4.27
C GLU A 105 23.55 4.36 -2.84
N MET A 106 22.72 4.65 -1.83
CA MET A 106 23.14 4.57 -0.42
C MET A 106 23.56 3.16 -0.03
N LYS A 107 22.82 2.12 -0.45
CA LYS A 107 23.18 0.72 -0.19
C LYS A 107 24.52 0.36 -0.84
N MET A 108 24.77 0.84 -2.06
CA MET A 108 26.06 0.64 -2.74
C MET A 108 27.20 1.30 -1.96
N LEU A 109 27.03 2.55 -1.50
CA LEU A 109 28.02 3.24 -0.67
C LEU A 109 28.29 2.48 0.63
N ILE A 110 27.24 2.06 1.34
CA ILE A 110 27.37 1.27 2.57
C ILE A 110 28.19 0.01 2.30
N ALA A 111 27.87 -0.75 1.25
CA ALA A 111 28.62 -1.96 0.89
C ALA A 111 30.12 -1.68 0.66
N LEU A 112 30.46 -0.59 -0.05
CA LEU A 112 31.86 -0.19 -0.27
C LEU A 112 32.57 0.19 1.04
N TYR A 113 31.89 0.89 1.95
CA TYR A 113 32.46 1.23 3.25
C TYR A 113 32.60 0.01 4.16
N GLU A 114 31.62 -0.89 4.16
CA GLU A 114 31.67 -2.14 4.91
C GLU A 114 32.81 -3.04 4.43
N GLU A 115 33.04 -3.15 3.12
CA GLU A 115 34.19 -3.86 2.54
C GLU A 115 35.52 -3.24 2.99
N LYS A 116 35.64 -1.91 2.92
CA LYS A 116 36.85 -1.19 3.32
C LYS A 116 37.15 -1.29 4.82
N ILE A 117 36.11 -1.27 5.66
CA ILE A 117 36.24 -1.41 7.12
C ILE A 117 36.49 -2.87 7.51
N SER A 118 36.05 -3.83 6.70
CA SER A 118 36.25 -5.27 6.93
C SER A 118 37.57 -5.82 6.34
N GLY A 119 38.55 -4.96 6.07
CA GLY A 119 39.93 -5.36 5.71
C GLY A 119 40.48 -6.45 6.63
N PRO A 120 41.42 -7.30 6.13
CA PRO A 120 41.61 -8.67 6.59
C PRO A 120 41.75 -8.71 8.10
N ARG A 121 40.71 -9.26 8.75
CA ARG A 121 40.79 -9.58 10.16
C ARG A 121 41.91 -10.61 10.29
N PHE A 122 43.06 -10.15 10.76
CA PHE A 122 44.11 -11.02 11.27
C PHE A 122 43.46 -11.84 12.39
N ASN A 123 43.22 -13.12 12.10
CA ASN A 123 42.91 -14.13 13.10
C ASN A 123 44.09 -14.17 14.07
N ASN A 124 43.84 -13.85 15.34
CA ASN A 124 44.65 -14.24 16.48
C ASN A 124 43.70 -14.61 17.63
#